data_AF-A0A355YCV7-F1
#
_entry.id   AF-A0A355YCV7-F1
#
_cell.length_a   1.000
_cell.length_b   1.000
_cell.length_c   1.000
_cell.angle_alpha   90.00
_cell.angle_beta   90.00
_cell.angle_gamma   90.00
#
_symmetry.space_group_name_H-M   'P 1'
#
loop_
_entity.id
_entity.type
_entity.pdbx_description
1 polymer ?
#
loop_
_entity_poly.entity_id
_entity_poly.type
_entity_poly.pdbx_seq_one_letter_code
_entity_poly.pdbx_strand_id
1 'polypeptide(L)'
;AQLELGPPEDKPFELPRWADVLPSIELPLALQADTIEVDGLRIVQQDAPPIDITRIRGGIEAADGEFRATQLKVAGNLGDFRIDGHYLPREDYRTDLTVRALMPARPGQPRARLGLVARGDLAH
;
A
#
# COMPACT_ATOMS: atom_id res chain seq x y z
N ALA A 1 1.99 -18.08 31.43
CA ALA A 1 1.62 -17.71 30.05
C ALA A 1 0.54 -18.67 29.58
N GLN A 2 -0.56 -18.17 29.04
CA GLN A 2 -1.70 -18.97 28.57
C GLN A 2 -1.81 -18.77 27.06
N LEU A 3 -1.85 -19.88 26.32
CA LEU A 3 -1.99 -19.90 24.88
C LEU A 3 -3.41 -20.34 24.56
N GLU A 4 -4.24 -19.42 24.09
CA GLU A 4 -5.56 -19.70 23.55
C GLU A 4 -5.39 -20.05 22.07
N LEU A 5 -5.64 -21.31 21.70
CA LEU A 5 -5.74 -21.72 20.31
C LEU A 5 -7.21 -21.64 19.90
N GLY A 6 -7.46 -21.08 18.71
CA GLY A 6 -8.79 -21.12 18.09
C GLY A 6 -9.28 -22.56 17.88
N PRO A 7 -10.56 -22.75 17.55
CA PRO A 7 -11.08 -24.08 17.24
C PRO A 7 -10.25 -24.74 16.14
N PRO A 8 -10.01 -26.06 16.21
CA PRO A 8 -9.29 -26.79 15.18
C PRO A 8 -9.97 -26.60 13.83
N GLU A 9 -9.22 -26.08 12.86
CA GLU A 9 -9.70 -25.87 11.49
C GLU A 9 -9.34 -27.10 10.65
N ASP A 10 -10.34 -27.92 10.31
CA ASP A 10 -10.17 -29.14 9.51
C ASP A 10 -9.87 -28.87 8.03
N LYS A 11 -9.96 -27.61 7.58
CA LYS A 11 -9.60 -27.23 6.21
C LYS A 11 -8.10 -26.90 6.15
N PRO A 12 -7.33 -27.55 5.26
CA PRO A 12 -5.97 -27.12 4.98
C PRO A 12 -5.95 -25.65 4.57
N PHE A 13 -4.93 -24.92 5.02
CA PHE A 13 -4.65 -23.58 4.51
C PHE A 13 -4.49 -23.64 2.99
N GLU A 14 -5.40 -22.98 2.26
CA GLU A 14 -5.23 -22.75 0.83
C GLU A 14 -4.44 -21.47 0.63
N LEU A 15 -3.34 -21.56 -0.14
CA LEU A 15 -2.63 -20.36 -0.57
C LEU A 15 -3.61 -19.45 -1.33
N PRO A 16 -3.66 -18.14 -1.02
CA PRO A 16 -4.50 -17.23 -1.75
C PRO A 16 -4.13 -17.27 -3.23
N ARG A 17 -5.13 -17.45 -4.10
CA ARG A 17 -4.95 -17.31 -5.55
C ARG A 17 -4.82 -15.83 -5.86
N TRP A 18 -3.65 -15.43 -6.33
CA TRP A 18 -3.45 -14.10 -6.90
C TRP A 18 -4.04 -14.10 -8.30
N ALA A 19 -4.66 -12.99 -8.70
CA ALA A 19 -5.08 -12.82 -10.09
C ALA A 19 -3.84 -12.94 -11.00
N ASP A 20 -4.03 -13.50 -12.21
CA ASP A 20 -2.94 -13.64 -13.19
C ASP A 20 -2.34 -12.28 -13.56
N VAL A 21 -3.14 -11.21 -13.42
CA VAL A 21 -2.75 -9.83 -13.68
C VAL A 21 -3.15 -8.95 -12.51
N LEU A 22 -2.28 -8.01 -12.15
CA LEU A 22 -2.59 -6.97 -11.16
C LEU A 22 -3.77 -6.11 -11.63
N PRO A 23 -4.60 -5.59 -10.72
CA PRO A 23 -5.78 -4.84 -11.09
C PRO A 23 -5.43 -3.49 -11.73
N SER A 24 -6.18 -3.12 -12.78
CA SER A 24 -6.16 -1.77 -13.33
C SER A 24 -6.51 -0.72 -12.27
N ILE A 25 -5.96 0.48 -12.43
CA ILE A 25 -6.30 1.64 -11.59
C ILE A 25 -7.38 2.45 -12.29
N GLU A 26 -8.57 2.52 -11.70
CA GLU A 26 -9.63 3.44 -12.13
C GLU A 26 -9.61 4.69 -11.24
N LEU A 27 -9.23 5.84 -11.81
CA LEU A 27 -9.19 7.12 -11.08
C LEU A 27 -10.09 8.13 -11.78
N PRO A 28 -11.12 8.67 -11.10
CA PRO A 28 -12.07 9.61 -11.70
C PRO A 28 -11.46 10.98 -11.98
N LEU A 29 -10.34 11.31 -11.33
CA LEU A 29 -9.59 12.54 -11.52
C LEU A 29 -8.10 12.22 -11.49
N ALA A 30 -7.36 12.69 -12.49
CA ALA A 30 -5.92 12.61 -12.49
C ALA A 30 -5.34 13.54 -11.43
N LEU A 31 -4.41 13.01 -10.64
CA LEU A 31 -3.67 13.73 -9.61
C LEU A 31 -2.20 13.78 -10.03
N GLN A 32 -1.64 14.97 -10.13
CA GLN A 32 -0.22 15.15 -10.41
C GLN A 32 0.35 16.20 -9.48
N ALA A 33 1.38 15.82 -8.75
CA ALA A 33 2.14 16.70 -7.90
C ALA A 33 3.58 16.22 -7.81
N ASP A 34 4.51 17.02 -8.36
CA ASP A 34 5.95 16.76 -8.22
C ASP A 34 6.39 16.84 -6.75
N THR A 35 5.68 17.64 -5.95
CA THR A 35 5.87 17.75 -4.51
C THR A 35 4.53 17.92 -3.82
N ILE A 36 4.14 16.92 -3.04
CA ILE A 36 3.05 16.96 -2.08
C ILE A 36 3.61 17.25 -0.70
N GLU A 37 2.97 18.19 -0.01
CA GLU A 37 3.16 18.43 1.41
C GLU A 37 1.80 18.51 2.08
N VAL A 38 1.41 17.41 2.74
CA VAL A 38 0.17 17.36 3.51
C VAL A 38 0.53 17.04 4.95
N ASP A 39 -0.05 17.79 5.89
CA ASP A 39 0.05 17.52 7.32
C ASP A 39 -1.36 17.40 7.91
N GLY A 40 -1.57 16.40 8.77
CA GLY A 40 -2.83 16.24 9.50
C GLY A 40 -4.05 15.88 8.63
N LEU A 41 -3.88 15.01 7.63
CA LEU A 41 -5.01 14.47 6.86
C LEU A 41 -5.72 13.37 7.64
N ARG A 42 -7.00 13.58 7.94
CA ARG A 42 -7.86 12.59 8.59
C ARG A 42 -8.89 12.06 7.58
N ILE A 43 -8.90 10.74 7.38
CA ILE A 43 -9.85 10.04 6.52
C ILE A 43 -10.85 9.33 7.41
N VAL A 44 -12.14 9.64 7.24
CA VAL A 44 -13.25 9.05 7.99
C VAL A 44 -14.13 8.30 7.01
N GLN A 45 -14.38 7.02 7.30
CA GLN A 45 -15.29 6.18 6.53
C GLN A 45 -16.40 5.68 7.47
N GLN A 46 -17.59 5.46 6.92
CA GLN A 46 -18.68 4.88 7.70
C GLN A 46 -18.25 3.47 8.15
N ASP A 47 -18.44 3.18 9.44
CA ASP A 47 -18.18 1.87 10.05
C ASP A 47 -16.71 1.39 10.05
N ALA A 48 -15.73 2.28 9.82
CA ALA A 48 -14.31 1.97 9.95
C ALA A 48 -13.57 2.96 10.88
N PRO A 49 -12.54 2.52 11.61
CA PRO A 49 -11.69 3.42 12.38
C PRO A 49 -11.07 4.52 11.49
N PRO A 50 -10.94 5.77 11.99
CA PRO A 50 -10.34 6.84 11.21
C PRO A 50 -8.88 6.54 10.88
N ILE A 51 -8.48 6.89 9.66
CA ILE A 51 -7.08 6.83 9.23
C ILE A 51 -6.52 8.24 9.42
N ASP A 52 -5.59 8.36 10.37
CA ASP A 52 -4.92 9.62 10.70
C ASP A 52 -3.55 9.62 10.03
N ILE A 53 -3.44 10.37 8.93
CA ILE A 53 -2.19 10.61 8.22
C ILE A 53 -1.58 11.89 8.78
N THR A 54 -0.52 11.73 9.58
CA THR A 54 0.17 12.86 10.20
C THR A 54 0.97 13.65 9.19
N ARG A 55 1.55 12.97 8.19
CA ARG A 55 2.41 13.61 7.19
C ARG A 55 2.45 12.84 5.87
N ILE A 56 2.37 13.56 4.76
CA ILE A 56 2.69 13.07 3.41
C ILE A 56 3.75 14.00 2.81
N ARG A 57 4.81 13.42 2.24
CA ARG A 57 5.87 14.13 1.51
C ARG A 57 6.33 13.34 0.29
N GLY A 58 6.74 14.01 -0.77
CA GLY A 58 7.28 13.39 -2.00
C GLY A 58 6.43 13.71 -3.23
N GLY A 59 6.70 13.05 -4.35
CA GLY A 59 5.94 13.21 -5.59
C GLY A 59 4.94 12.07 -5.83
N ILE A 60 3.81 12.40 -6.45
CA ILE A 60 2.81 11.42 -6.91
C ILE A 60 2.25 11.85 -8.27
N GLU A 61 2.07 10.87 -9.13
CA GLU A 61 1.28 10.97 -10.34
C GLU A 61 0.34 9.78 -10.36
N ALA A 62 -0.96 10.03 -10.46
CA ALA A 62 -1.96 8.98 -10.45
C ALA A 62 -3.08 9.37 -11.41
N ALA A 63 -3.27 8.55 -12.43
CA ALA A 63 -4.31 8.73 -13.43
C ALA A 63 -4.93 7.36 -13.74
N ASP A 64 -5.98 7.37 -14.56
CA ASP A 64 -6.58 6.12 -15.03
C ASP A 64 -5.52 5.27 -15.73
N GLY A 65 -5.24 4.08 -15.19
CA GLY A 65 -4.22 3.16 -15.68
C GLY A 65 -2.76 3.59 -15.48
N GLU A 66 -2.48 4.54 -14.57
CA GLU A 66 -1.13 5.01 -14.27
C GLU A 66 -0.96 5.38 -12.80
N PHE A 67 0.13 4.91 -12.20
CA PHE A 67 0.58 5.34 -10.89
C PHE A 67 2.11 5.47 -10.87
N ARG A 68 2.60 6.60 -10.38
CA ARG A 68 4.00 6.86 -10.08
C ARG A 68 4.12 7.51 -8.71
N ALA A 69 5.16 7.11 -8.00
CA ALA A 69 5.54 7.70 -6.74
C ALA A 69 7.04 8.00 -6.76
N THR A 70 7.40 9.20 -6.36
CA THR A 70 8.81 9.62 -6.26
C THR A 70 9.11 9.96 -4.82
N GLN A 71 9.85 9.09 -4.14
CA GLN A 71 10.22 9.26 -2.73
C GLN A 71 9.03 9.55 -1.81
N LEU A 72 7.86 8.97 -2.12
CA LEU A 72 6.62 9.20 -1.39
C LEU A 72 6.73 8.58 0.00
N LYS A 73 6.54 9.41 1.02
CA LYS A 73 6.60 9.08 2.45
C LYS A 73 5.26 9.42 3.07
N VAL A 74 4.63 8.42 3.69
CA VAL A 74 3.37 8.58 4.41
C VAL A 74 3.58 8.13 5.85
N ALA A 75 3.35 9.02 6.80
CA ALA A 75 3.36 8.70 8.22
C ALA A 75 1.94 8.86 8.79
N GLY A 76 1.54 7.93 9.64
CA GLY A 76 0.20 7.97 10.24
C GLY A 76 0.00 6.91 11.31
N ASN A 77 -1.25 6.79 11.76
CA ASN A 77 -1.64 5.80 12.77
C ASN A 77 -1.51 4.34 12.29
N LEU A 78 -1.51 4.11 10.97
CA LEU A 78 -1.26 2.79 10.38
C LEU A 78 0.23 2.43 10.28
N GLY A 79 1.13 3.40 10.45
CA GLY A 79 2.57 3.21 10.38
C GLY A 79 3.28 4.18 9.44
N ASP A 80 4.54 3.87 9.16
CA ASP A 80 5.40 4.64 8.27
C ASP A 80 5.59 3.89 6.94
N PHE A 81 5.13 4.48 5.84
CA PHE A 81 5.21 3.94 4.50
C PHE A 81 6.21 4.72 3.66
N ARG A 82 6.97 4.00 2.84
CA ARG A 82 7.85 4.55 1.79
C ARG A 82 7.52 3.85 0.48
N ILE A 83 7.19 4.63 -0.53
CA ILE A 83 6.76 4.15 -1.84
C ILE A 83 7.62 4.84 -2.90
N ASP A 84 8.15 4.07 -3.83
CA ASP A 84 8.93 4.59 -4.94
C ASP A 84 8.77 3.71 -6.18
N GLY A 85 8.69 4.35 -7.35
CA GLY A 85 8.59 3.68 -8.63
C GLY A 85 7.24 3.90 -9.32
N HIS A 86 6.84 2.96 -10.16
CA HIS A 86 5.66 3.06 -11.02
C HIS A 86 4.95 1.73 -11.23
N TYR A 87 3.65 1.84 -11.52
CA TYR A 87 2.79 0.78 -11.98
C TYR A 87 1.92 1.34 -13.12
N LEU A 88 2.12 0.83 -14.33
CA LEU A 88 1.57 1.42 -15.56
C LEU A 88 0.75 0.38 -16.33
N PRO A 89 -0.47 0.04 -15.88
CA PRO A 89 -1.38 -0.84 -16.60
C PRO A 89 -1.53 -0.54 -18.10
N ARG A 90 -1.53 0.75 -18.48
CA ARG A 90 -1.66 1.19 -19.88
C ARG A 90 -0.40 1.00 -20.74
N GLU A 91 0.74 0.74 -20.12
CA GLU A 91 2.01 0.48 -20.79
C GLU A 91 2.38 -0.99 -20.56
N ASP A 92 1.56 -1.93 -21.02
CA ASP A 92 1.76 -3.38 -20.85
C ASP A 92 2.06 -3.77 -19.40
N TYR A 93 1.39 -3.14 -18.44
CA TYR A 93 1.63 -3.36 -17.00
C TYR A 93 3.09 -3.14 -16.59
N ARG A 94 3.82 -2.23 -17.25
CA ARG A 94 5.20 -1.92 -16.86
C ARG A 94 5.22 -1.51 -15.39
N THR A 95 5.91 -2.33 -14.61
CA THR A 95 5.92 -2.27 -13.16
C THR A 95 7.36 -2.24 -12.69
N ASP A 96 7.70 -1.19 -11.96
CA ASP A 96 8.85 -1.14 -11.09
C ASP A 96 8.40 -0.41 -9.85
N LEU A 97 7.85 -1.11 -8.86
CA LEU A 97 7.32 -0.52 -7.64
C LEU A 97 7.96 -1.15 -6.39
N THR A 98 8.43 -0.31 -5.47
CA THR A 98 8.92 -0.73 -4.16
C THR A 98 8.12 -0.04 -3.06
N VAL A 99 7.57 -0.84 -2.14
CA VAL A 99 6.86 -0.37 -0.95
C VAL A 99 7.54 -0.93 0.30
N ARG A 100 7.77 -0.07 1.28
CA ARG A 100 8.24 -0.46 2.62
C ARG A 100 7.29 0.11 3.65
N ALA A 101 6.82 -0.73 4.57
CA ALA A 101 5.98 -0.31 5.67
C ALA A 101 6.58 -0.71 7.01
N LEU A 102 6.54 0.20 7.97
CA LEU A 102 6.91 -0.03 9.35
C LEU A 102 5.68 0.22 10.23
N MET A 103 5.08 -0.86 10.70
CA MET A 103 3.83 -0.82 11.47
C MET A 103 4.08 -0.23 12.87
N PRO A 104 3.05 0.36 13.51
CA PRO A 104 3.15 0.76 14.91
C PRO A 104 3.40 -0.45 15.81
N ALA A 105 4.09 -0.24 16.91
CA ALA A 105 4.21 -1.27 17.95
C ALA A 105 2.83 -1.51 18.58
N ARG A 106 2.52 -2.77 18.90
CA ARG A 106 1.34 -3.13 19.68
C ARG A 106 1.79 -3.64 21.05
N PRO A 107 0.98 -3.50 22.11
CA PRO A 107 1.33 -4.06 23.42
C PRO A 107 1.70 -5.54 23.30
N GLY A 108 2.90 -5.90 23.75
CA GLY A 108 3.41 -7.27 23.67
C GLY A 108 3.90 -7.74 22.29
N GLN A 109 3.93 -6.87 21.26
CA GLN A 109 4.38 -7.25 19.92
C GLN A 109 5.41 -6.25 19.36
N PRO A 110 6.57 -6.72 18.84
CA PRO A 110 7.54 -5.85 18.18
C PRO A 110 6.97 -5.23 16.90
N ARG A 111 7.56 -4.12 16.45
CA ARG A 111 7.14 -3.46 15.20
C ARG A 111 7.30 -4.42 14.01
N ALA A 112 6.22 -4.64 13.27
CA ALA A 112 6.26 -5.39 12.03
C ALA A 112 6.86 -4.54 10.90
N ARG A 113 7.70 -5.16 10.07
CA ARG A 113 8.31 -4.57 8.87
C ARG A 113 7.84 -5.35 7.67
N LEU A 114 7.25 -4.66 6.70
CA LEU A 114 6.79 -5.25 5.45
C LEU A 114 7.56 -4.61 4.29
N GLY A 115 7.97 -5.44 3.34
CA GLY A 115 8.59 -5.01 2.09
C GLY A 115 7.86 -5.69 0.94
N LEU A 116 7.48 -4.90 -0.06
CA LEU A 116 6.91 -5.38 -1.32
C LEU A 116 7.72 -4.80 -2.46
N VAL A 117 8.10 -5.66 -3.39
CA VAL A 117 8.76 -5.28 -4.65
C VAL A 117 7.97 -5.95 -5.76
N ALA A 118 7.46 -5.14 -6.68
CA ALA A 118 6.80 -5.60 -7.90
C ALA A 118 7.64 -5.16 -9.10
N ARG A 119 7.86 -6.10 -10.02
CA ARG A 119 8.67 -5.95 -11.24
C ARG A 119 8.03 -6.76 -12.36
N GLY A 120 8.01 -6.21 -13.58
CA GLY A 120 7.59 -6.93 -14.77
C GLY A 120 6.83 -6.05 -15.76
N ASP A 121 6.49 -6.64 -16.89
CA ASP A 121 5.61 -6.11 -17.94
C ASP A 121 5.00 -7.32 -18.69
N LEU A 122 4.01 -7.08 -19.55
CA LEU A 122 3.39 -8.09 -20.42
C LEU A 122 4.04 -8.15 -21.82
N ALA A 123 5.01 -7.30 -22.10
CA ALA A 123 5.68 -7.26 -23.40
C ALA A 123 6.76 -8.36 -23.54
N HIS A 124 7.09 -9.06 -22.44
CA HIS A 124 8.11 -10.11 -22.37
C HIS A 124 7.60 -11.40 -21.73
#